data_AF-A0A0B8WXP4-F1
#
_entry.id   AF-A0A0B8WXP4-F1
#
_cell.length_a   1.000
_cell.length_b   1.000
_cell.length_c   1.000
_cell.angle_alpha   90.00
_cell.angle_beta   90.00
_cell.angle_gamma   90.00
#
_symmetry.space_group_name_H-M   'P 1'
#
loop_
_entity.id
_entity.type
_entity.pdbx_description
1 polymer ?
#
loop_
_entity_poly.entity_id
_entity_poly.type
_entity_poly.pdbx_seq_one_letter_code
_entity_poly.pdbx_strand_id
1 'polypeptide(L)'
;MSIDKEIVEDFVGESKTLIEELLDLLESIEGDFSQVTKLADYGNNVDRIMGGAKSLAMMVPSDHPLHMISDYAALCKAVGYKASQITDNEQFFDVCVALLLDATETLETLLENIFEDGKTVREKIPPAFIERLRWVSNQFSEEYSMSVGTGMAEKKLKQTEIDDLLKKLGL
;
A
#
# COMPACT_ATOMS: atom_id res chain seq x y z
N MET A 1 8.95 -18.28 19.45
CA MET A 1 7.75 -17.90 20.21
C MET A 1 6.58 -18.06 19.27
N SER A 2 5.48 -18.68 19.70
CA SER A 2 4.24 -18.69 18.93
C SER A 2 3.42 -17.51 19.42
N ILE A 3 3.01 -16.63 18.50
CA ILE A 3 1.97 -15.65 18.77
C ILE A 3 0.65 -16.40 19.06
N ASP A 4 -0.22 -15.81 19.86
CA ASP A 4 -1.57 -16.34 20.05
C ASP A 4 -2.36 -16.19 18.74
N LYS A 5 -3.04 -17.25 18.34
CA LYS A 5 -3.87 -17.25 17.13
C LYS A 5 -5.01 -16.24 17.24
N GLU A 6 -5.59 -16.10 18.43
CA GLU A 6 -6.70 -15.17 18.70
C GLU A 6 -6.27 -13.72 18.42
N ILE A 7 -5.06 -13.33 18.82
CA ILE A 7 -4.50 -12.00 18.54
C ILE A 7 -4.37 -11.73 17.04
N VAL A 8 -4.00 -12.76 16.26
CA VAL A 8 -3.89 -12.63 14.79
C VAL A 8 -5.27 -12.56 14.16
N GLU A 9 -6.24 -13.33 14.64
CA GLU A 9 -7.63 -13.29 14.18
C GLU A 9 -8.30 -11.94 14.46
N ASP A 10 -8.09 -11.36 15.65
CA ASP A 10 -8.56 -10.02 16.00
C ASP A 10 -7.96 -8.96 15.07
N PHE A 11 -6.65 -9.03 14.81
CA PHE A 11 -5.99 -8.13 13.87
C PHE A 11 -6.55 -8.26 12.44
N VAL A 12 -6.84 -9.47 11.97
CA VAL A 12 -7.48 -9.69 10.67
C VAL A 12 -8.88 -9.09 10.65
N GLY A 13 -9.68 -9.29 11.71
CA GLY A 13 -11.01 -8.71 11.84
C GLY A 13 -11.01 -7.19 11.77
N GLU A 14 -10.16 -6.53 12.55
CA GLU A 14 -10.00 -5.08 12.51
C GLU A 14 -9.51 -4.59 11.15
N SER A 15 -8.59 -5.32 10.52
CA SER A 15 -8.05 -4.96 9.20
C SER A 15 -9.10 -5.07 8.10
N LYS A 16 -10.04 -6.03 8.18
CA LYS A 16 -11.14 -6.15 7.22
C LYS A 16 -12.07 -4.95 7.25
N THR A 17 -12.42 -4.45 8.44
CA THR A 17 -13.19 -3.20 8.56
C THR A 17 -12.46 -2.02 7.94
N LEU A 18 -11.14 -1.92 8.14
CA LEU A 18 -10.34 -0.86 7.50
C LEU A 18 -10.29 -1.01 5.98
N ILE A 19 -10.27 -2.24 5.47
CA ILE A 19 -10.30 -2.52 4.02
C ILE A 19 -11.61 -2.06 3.40
N GLU A 20 -12.74 -2.36 4.04
CA GLU A 20 -14.06 -1.86 3.59
C GLU A 20 -14.05 -0.33 3.52
N GLU A 21 -13.55 0.36 4.57
CA GLU A 21 -13.42 1.82 4.57
C GLU A 21 -12.50 2.36 3.46
N LEU A 22 -11.42 1.64 3.14
CA LEU A 22 -10.47 2.01 2.08
C LEU A 22 -11.09 1.84 0.68
N LEU A 23 -11.83 0.75 0.46
CA LEU A 23 -12.54 0.49 -0.79
C LEU A 23 -13.64 1.54 -1.01
N ASP A 24 -14.50 1.77 -0.01
CA ASP A 24 -15.54 2.80 -0.06
C ASP A 24 -14.95 4.19 -0.38
N LEU A 25 -13.80 4.53 0.23
CA LEU A 25 -13.10 5.77 -0.05
C LEU A 25 -12.67 5.86 -1.51
N LEU A 26 -11.99 4.83 -2.03
CA LEU A 26 -11.46 4.80 -3.39
C LEU A 26 -12.58 4.83 -4.44
N GLU A 27 -13.64 4.05 -4.24
CA GLU A 27 -14.84 4.06 -5.10
C GLU A 27 -15.51 5.44 -5.10
N SER A 28 -15.56 6.13 -3.95
CA SER A 28 -16.18 7.45 -3.85
C SER A 28 -15.43 8.58 -4.59
N ILE A 29 -14.17 8.36 -4.93
CA ILE A 29 -13.32 9.35 -5.61
C ILE A 29 -12.97 8.97 -7.05
N GLU A 30 -13.35 7.76 -7.49
CA GLU A 30 -13.05 7.26 -8.83
C GLU A 30 -13.59 8.21 -9.91
N GLY A 31 -12.72 8.64 -10.83
CA GLY A 31 -13.08 9.59 -11.90
C GLY A 31 -13.34 11.03 -11.44
N ASP A 32 -13.10 11.38 -10.17
CA ASP A 32 -13.21 12.75 -9.67
C ASP A 32 -11.84 13.29 -9.20
N PHE A 33 -11.08 13.84 -10.16
CA PHE A 33 -9.76 14.42 -9.89
C PHE A 33 -9.79 15.56 -8.84
N SER A 34 -10.93 16.22 -8.63
CA SER A 34 -11.04 17.25 -7.58
C SER A 34 -10.81 16.69 -6.17
N GLN A 35 -10.93 15.37 -6.02
CA GLN A 35 -10.75 14.64 -4.78
C GLN A 35 -9.35 14.06 -4.59
N VAL A 36 -8.37 14.36 -5.47
CA VAL A 36 -7.01 13.79 -5.43
C VAL A 36 -6.36 13.80 -4.03
N THR A 37 -6.62 14.84 -3.24
CA THR A 37 -6.09 14.96 -1.87
C THR A 37 -6.57 13.86 -0.91
N LYS A 38 -7.73 13.24 -1.15
CA LYS A 38 -8.25 12.11 -0.35
C LYS A 38 -7.40 10.85 -0.45
N LEU A 39 -6.51 10.74 -1.44
CA LEU A 39 -5.54 9.65 -1.49
C LEU A 39 -4.51 9.70 -0.33
N ALA A 40 -4.35 10.86 0.31
CA ALA A 40 -3.62 10.96 1.58
C ALA A 40 -4.39 10.32 2.74
N ASP A 41 -5.73 10.41 2.73
CA ASP A 41 -6.59 9.75 3.72
C ASP A 41 -6.54 8.23 3.56
N TYR A 42 -6.53 7.75 2.32
CA TYR A 42 -6.23 6.34 2.02
C TYR A 42 -4.88 5.92 2.65
N GLY A 43 -3.82 6.70 2.42
CA GLY A 43 -2.50 6.47 2.98
C GLY A 43 -2.49 6.42 4.52
N ASN A 44 -3.24 7.30 5.18
CA ASN A 44 -3.39 7.31 6.64
C ASN A 44 -4.16 6.08 7.16
N ASN A 45 -5.20 5.65 6.45
CA ASN A 45 -6.03 4.52 6.86
C ASN A 45 -5.27 3.19 6.71
N VAL A 46 -4.57 2.96 5.59
CA VAL A 46 -3.77 1.75 5.38
C VAL A 46 -2.54 1.70 6.31
N ASP A 47 -2.06 2.85 6.81
CA ASP A 47 -0.99 2.91 7.83
C ASP A 47 -1.39 2.21 9.14
N ARG A 48 -2.69 2.18 9.47
CA ARG A 48 -3.20 1.48 10.64
C ARG A 48 -3.01 -0.03 10.50
N ILE A 49 -3.31 -0.59 9.32
CA ILE A 49 -3.06 -1.99 8.98
C ILE A 49 -1.56 -2.28 9.01
N MET A 50 -0.76 -1.41 8.37
CA MET A 50 0.71 -1.52 8.36
C MET A 50 1.28 -1.55 9.78
N GLY A 51 0.85 -0.64 10.65
CA GLY A 51 1.30 -0.54 12.03
C GLY A 51 0.94 -1.77 12.87
N GLY A 52 -0.29 -2.28 12.71
CA GLY A 52 -0.74 -3.53 13.34
C GLY A 52 0.08 -4.72 12.88
N ALA A 53 0.20 -4.93 11.57
CA ALA A 53 0.98 -6.01 10.98
C ALA A 53 2.43 -5.97 11.46
N LYS A 54 3.06 -4.79 11.44
CA LYS A 54 4.45 -4.59 11.89
C LYS A 54 4.63 -4.93 13.38
N SER A 55 3.66 -4.57 14.21
CA SER A 55 3.70 -4.84 15.64
C SER A 55 3.66 -6.33 15.93
N LEU A 56 2.76 -7.05 15.27
CA LEU A 56 2.66 -8.51 15.40
C LEU A 56 3.84 -9.24 14.74
N ALA A 57 4.37 -8.69 13.64
CA ALA A 57 5.54 -9.23 12.94
C ALA A 57 6.78 -9.34 13.85
N MET A 58 6.94 -8.43 14.84
CA MET A 58 8.02 -8.50 15.83
C MET A 58 7.95 -9.73 16.76
N MET A 59 6.79 -10.39 16.82
CA MET A 59 6.54 -11.55 17.70
C MET A 59 6.67 -12.89 16.98
N VAL A 60 6.84 -12.89 15.66
CA VAL A 60 6.85 -14.08 14.81
C VAL A 60 8.15 -14.19 14.00
N PRO A 61 8.53 -15.40 13.55
CA PRO A 61 9.65 -15.60 12.64
C PRO A 61 9.55 -14.75 11.35
N SER A 62 10.69 -14.45 10.74
CA SER A 62 10.79 -13.57 9.55
C SER A 62 10.10 -14.10 8.29
N ASP A 63 9.81 -15.39 8.24
CA ASP A 63 9.11 -16.07 7.15
C ASP A 63 7.58 -16.09 7.36
N HIS A 64 7.08 -15.57 8.48
CA HIS A 64 5.65 -15.44 8.73
C HIS A 64 5.01 -14.37 7.82
N PRO A 65 3.80 -14.61 7.26
CA PRO A 65 3.13 -13.68 6.34
C PRO A 65 2.97 -12.23 6.84
N LEU A 66 2.85 -12.04 8.16
CA LEU A 66 2.80 -10.72 8.82
C LEU A 66 3.89 -9.74 8.36
N HIS A 67 5.12 -10.21 8.12
CA HIS A 67 6.21 -9.36 7.63
C HIS A 67 5.92 -8.83 6.23
N MET A 68 5.45 -9.70 5.34
CA MET A 68 5.07 -9.34 3.98
C MET A 68 3.84 -8.45 3.94
N ILE A 69 2.81 -8.74 4.74
CA ILE A 69 1.60 -7.90 4.84
C ILE A 69 1.98 -6.50 5.32
N SER A 70 2.90 -6.39 6.30
CA SER A 70 3.43 -5.09 6.73
C SER A 70 4.13 -4.34 5.60
N ASP A 71 4.98 -4.99 4.81
CA ASP A 71 5.68 -4.35 3.70
C ASP A 71 4.72 -3.99 2.55
N TYR A 72 3.69 -4.82 2.31
CA TYR A 72 2.67 -4.58 1.30
C TYR A 72 1.78 -3.38 1.67
N ALA A 73 1.31 -3.31 2.91
CA ALA A 73 0.55 -2.16 3.39
C ALA A 73 1.39 -0.86 3.36
N ALA A 74 2.69 -0.94 3.65
CA ALA A 74 3.60 0.19 3.53
C ALA A 74 3.76 0.67 2.07
N LEU A 75 3.70 -0.26 1.12
CA LEU A 75 3.72 0.04 -0.31
C LEU A 75 2.44 0.76 -0.74
N CYS A 76 1.26 0.26 -0.35
CA CYS A 76 -0.02 0.92 -0.60
C CYS A 76 -0.03 2.34 -0.02
N LYS A 77 0.45 2.49 1.23
CA LYS A 77 0.63 3.79 1.89
C LYS A 77 1.47 4.75 1.04
N ALA A 78 2.63 4.29 0.59
CA ALA A 78 3.56 5.10 -0.20
C ALA A 78 2.94 5.54 -1.53
N VAL A 79 2.24 4.65 -2.22
CA VAL A 79 1.54 4.97 -3.47
C VAL A 79 0.42 5.99 -3.21
N GLY A 80 -0.41 5.79 -2.18
CA GLY A 80 -1.48 6.72 -1.80
C GLY A 80 -0.99 8.15 -1.56
N TYR A 81 0.07 8.32 -0.77
CA TYR A 81 0.65 9.65 -0.53
C TYR A 81 1.29 10.29 -1.76
N LYS A 82 1.90 9.50 -2.65
CA LYS A 82 2.45 10.06 -3.89
C LYS A 82 1.35 10.45 -4.86
N ALA A 83 0.35 9.59 -5.02
CA ALA A 83 -0.80 9.85 -5.87
C ALA A 83 -1.61 11.07 -5.40
N SER A 84 -1.67 11.32 -4.09
CA SER A 84 -2.33 12.52 -3.55
C SER A 84 -1.66 13.85 -3.94
N GLN A 85 -0.46 13.80 -4.53
CA GLN A 85 0.30 14.97 -4.97
C GLN A 85 0.16 15.23 -6.48
N ILE A 86 -0.62 14.43 -7.22
CA ILE A 86 -0.77 14.57 -8.67
C ILE A 86 -1.41 15.93 -8.97
N THR A 87 -0.83 16.64 -9.94
CA THR A 87 -1.32 17.94 -10.42
C THR A 87 -1.56 17.86 -11.92
N ASP A 88 -2.70 18.37 -12.39
CA ASP A 88 -3.03 18.52 -13.82
C ASP A 88 -2.92 17.23 -14.66
N ASN A 89 -3.10 16.06 -14.04
CA ASN A 89 -3.04 14.76 -14.71
C ASN A 89 -4.12 13.79 -14.22
N GLU A 90 -5.37 14.08 -14.60
CA GLU A 90 -6.57 13.30 -14.26
C GLU A 90 -6.47 11.83 -14.69
N GLN A 91 -5.91 11.57 -15.88
CA GLN A 91 -5.73 10.20 -16.36
C GLN A 91 -4.77 9.40 -15.46
N PHE A 92 -3.68 10.01 -14.99
CA PHE A 92 -2.77 9.34 -14.08
C PHE A 92 -3.37 9.15 -12.68
N PHE A 93 -4.20 10.09 -12.24
CA PHE A 93 -5.01 9.92 -11.03
C PHE A 93 -5.92 8.69 -11.13
N ASP A 94 -6.68 8.54 -12.21
CA ASP A 94 -7.57 7.38 -12.40
C ASP A 94 -6.79 6.06 -12.39
N VAL A 95 -5.61 6.03 -13.02
CA VAL A 95 -4.73 4.86 -12.98
C VAL A 95 -4.25 4.56 -11.56
N CYS A 96 -3.94 5.58 -10.76
CA CYS A 96 -3.53 5.40 -9.37
C CYS A 96 -4.69 4.91 -8.49
N VAL A 97 -5.92 5.44 -8.68
CA VAL A 97 -7.11 4.97 -7.96
C VAL A 97 -7.39 3.50 -8.28
N ALA A 98 -7.40 3.13 -9.57
CA ALA A 98 -7.59 1.75 -10.00
C ALA A 98 -6.51 0.80 -9.44
N LEU A 99 -5.24 1.24 -9.45
CA LEU A 99 -4.15 0.46 -8.85
C LEU A 99 -4.35 0.26 -7.34
N LEU A 100 -4.81 1.29 -6.62
CA LEU A 100 -5.04 1.21 -5.18
C LEU A 100 -6.27 0.38 -4.83
N LEU A 101 -7.29 0.34 -5.68
CA LEU A 101 -8.42 -0.59 -5.55
C LEU A 101 -7.91 -2.04 -5.61
N ASP A 102 -7.20 -2.39 -6.70
CA ASP A 102 -6.59 -3.72 -6.85
C ASP A 102 -5.63 -4.07 -5.71
N ALA A 103 -4.87 -3.08 -5.23
CA ALA A 103 -3.95 -3.26 -4.11
C ALA A 103 -4.70 -3.57 -2.81
N THR A 104 -5.83 -2.91 -2.58
CA THR A 104 -6.63 -3.06 -1.36
C THR A 104 -7.33 -4.42 -1.34
N GLU A 105 -7.88 -4.86 -2.47
CA GLU A 105 -8.43 -6.22 -2.64
C GLU A 105 -7.35 -7.30 -2.47
N THR A 106 -6.16 -7.05 -3.02
CA THR A 106 -5.01 -7.95 -2.83
C THR A 106 -4.63 -8.02 -1.35
N LEU A 107 -4.57 -6.88 -0.66
CA LEU A 107 -4.28 -6.83 0.79
C LEU A 107 -5.29 -7.63 1.61
N GLU A 108 -6.59 -7.56 1.26
CA GLU A 108 -7.62 -8.42 1.85
C GLU A 108 -7.29 -9.90 1.66
N THR A 109 -6.99 -10.29 0.41
CA THR A 109 -6.61 -11.65 0.08
C THR A 109 -5.38 -12.11 0.89
N LEU A 110 -4.39 -11.26 1.10
CA LEU A 110 -3.22 -11.61 1.91
C LEU A 110 -3.59 -11.83 3.40
N LEU A 111 -4.48 -11.00 3.96
CA LEU A 111 -4.95 -11.12 5.34
C LEU A 111 -5.78 -12.38 5.57
N GLU A 112 -6.66 -12.74 4.63
CA GLU A 112 -7.47 -13.96 4.72
C GLU A 112 -6.61 -15.23 4.75
N ASN A 113 -5.42 -15.16 4.19
CA ASN A 113 -4.51 -16.29 4.05
C ASN A 113 -3.31 -16.20 5.01
N ILE A 114 -3.37 -15.35 6.04
CA ILE A 114 -2.26 -15.07 6.97
C ILE A 114 -1.73 -16.30 7.73
N PHE A 115 -2.52 -17.38 7.80
CA PHE A 115 -2.15 -18.64 8.46
C PHE A 115 -1.52 -19.68 7.50
N GLU A 116 -1.46 -19.40 6.20
CA GLU A 116 -0.68 -20.18 5.25
C GLU A 116 0.82 -19.84 5.36
N ASP A 117 1.68 -20.59 4.69
CA ASP A 117 3.10 -20.25 4.65
C ASP A 117 3.36 -19.00 3.79
N GLY A 118 4.41 -18.24 4.13
CA GLY A 118 4.72 -16.97 3.48
C GLY A 118 4.98 -17.07 1.97
N LYS A 119 5.33 -18.25 1.42
CA LYS A 119 5.51 -18.41 -0.03
C LYS A 119 4.16 -18.52 -0.72
N THR A 120 3.25 -19.36 -0.19
CA THR A 120 1.89 -19.48 -0.74
C THR A 120 1.14 -18.16 -0.67
N VAL A 121 1.25 -17.42 0.42
CA VAL A 121 0.63 -16.09 0.52
C VAL A 121 1.20 -15.12 -0.53
N ARG A 122 2.50 -15.16 -0.80
CA ARG A 122 3.15 -14.30 -1.81
C ARG A 122 2.65 -14.59 -3.22
N GLU A 123 2.40 -15.86 -3.55
CA GLU A 123 1.89 -16.27 -4.86
C GLU A 123 0.48 -15.73 -5.16
N LYS A 124 -0.23 -15.23 -4.14
CA LYS A 124 -1.53 -14.56 -4.30
C LYS A 124 -1.41 -13.12 -4.82
N ILE A 125 -0.20 -12.54 -4.85
CA ILE A 125 0.02 -11.22 -5.46
C ILE A 125 0.04 -11.37 -6.99
N PRO A 126 -0.91 -10.75 -7.73
CA PRO A 126 -0.98 -10.94 -9.18
C PRO A 126 0.24 -10.35 -9.91
N PRO A 127 0.87 -11.08 -10.86
CA PRO A 127 1.97 -10.55 -11.67
C PRO A 127 1.61 -9.24 -12.41
N ALA A 128 0.39 -9.16 -12.94
CA ALA A 128 -0.11 -7.97 -13.62
C ALA A 128 -0.24 -6.74 -12.68
N PHE A 129 -0.51 -6.97 -11.39
CA PHE A 129 -0.50 -5.88 -10.40
C PHE A 129 0.93 -5.32 -10.23
N ILE A 130 1.93 -6.22 -10.15
CA ILE A 130 3.33 -5.84 -9.97
C ILE A 130 3.83 -5.02 -11.17
N GLU A 131 3.47 -5.42 -12.39
CA GLU A 131 3.82 -4.68 -13.60
C GLU A 131 3.20 -3.28 -13.62
N ARG A 132 1.91 -3.15 -13.26
CA ARG A 132 1.23 -1.85 -13.17
C ARG A 132 1.82 -0.96 -12.09
N LEU A 133 2.13 -1.52 -10.93
CA LEU A 133 2.78 -0.80 -9.84
C LEU A 133 4.17 -0.29 -10.22
N ARG A 134 4.97 -1.10 -10.92
CA ARG A 134 6.28 -0.66 -11.45
C ARG A 134 6.12 0.48 -12.43
N TRP A 135 5.14 0.41 -13.31
CA TRP A 135 4.83 1.49 -14.25
C TRP A 135 4.45 2.77 -13.51
N VAL A 136 3.55 2.70 -12.53
CA VAL A 136 3.15 3.85 -11.70
C VAL A 136 4.34 4.44 -10.93
N SER A 137 5.20 3.60 -10.33
CA SER A 137 6.44 4.04 -9.66
C SER A 137 7.34 4.85 -10.60
N ASN A 138 7.49 4.40 -11.84
CA ASN A 138 8.28 5.09 -12.85
C ASN A 138 7.66 6.44 -13.25
N GLN A 139 6.33 6.53 -13.39
CA GLN A 139 5.66 7.80 -13.69
C GLN A 139 5.90 8.84 -12.59
N PHE A 140 5.83 8.44 -11.31
CA PHE A 140 6.22 9.33 -10.20
C PHE A 140 7.68 9.77 -10.26
N SER A 141 8.57 8.98 -10.86
CA SER A 141 9.98 9.36 -10.99
C SER A 141 10.22 10.41 -12.07
N GLU A 142 9.47 10.35 -13.18
CA GLU A 142 9.61 11.24 -14.32
C GLU A 142 8.99 12.63 -14.05
N GLU A 143 7.76 12.69 -13.54
CA GLU A 143 7.06 13.97 -13.28
C GLU A 143 7.65 14.76 -12.09
N TYR A 144 8.10 14.09 -11.01
CA TYR A 144 8.58 14.75 -9.79
C TYR A 144 10.11 14.97 -9.76
N SER A 145 10.87 14.45 -10.73
CA SER A 145 12.29 14.79 -10.88
C SER A 145 12.50 16.20 -11.46
N MET A 146 11.47 16.78 -12.08
CA MET A 146 11.56 18.06 -12.80
C MET A 146 11.19 19.30 -11.96
N SER A 147 10.74 19.14 -10.71
CA SER A 147 10.25 20.26 -9.88
C SER A 147 11.21 20.73 -8.77
N VAL A 148 12.53 20.68 -8.97
CA VAL A 148 13.47 21.31 -8.02
C VAL A 148 13.74 22.78 -8.41
N GLY A 149 12.72 23.60 -8.21
CA GLY A 149 12.82 25.05 -8.11
C GLY A 149 12.33 25.50 -6.73
N THR A 150 13.20 26.19 -5.99
CA THR A 150 12.92 26.94 -4.74
C THR A 150 12.66 26.12 -3.46
N GLY A 151 13.53 26.35 -2.47
CA GLY A 151 13.51 25.64 -1.20
C GLY A 151 12.47 26.14 -0.20
N MET A 152 11.94 25.19 0.56
CA MET A 152 11.94 25.20 2.03
C MET A 152 11.74 23.75 2.48
N ALA A 153 12.41 23.40 3.57
CA ALA A 153 12.58 22.03 4.00
C ALA A 153 11.37 21.53 4.79
N GLU A 154 10.53 20.70 4.16
CA GLU A 154 9.74 19.69 4.86
C GLU A 154 9.90 18.36 4.12
N LYS A 155 10.40 17.38 4.87
CA LYS A 155 10.65 15.96 4.52
C LYS A 155 10.38 15.57 3.06
N LYS A 156 11.41 15.67 2.22
CA LYS A 156 11.52 14.82 1.02
C LYS A 156 11.54 13.36 1.47
N LEU A 157 10.36 12.71 1.51
CA LEU A 157 10.25 11.25 1.46
C LEU A 157 11.10 10.78 0.29
N LYS A 158 12.09 9.92 0.55
CA LYS A 158 13.12 9.64 -0.43
C LYS A 158 12.49 8.82 -1.55
N GLN A 159 12.76 9.25 -2.78
CA GLN A 159 12.30 8.66 -4.04
C GLN A 159 12.54 7.14 -4.14
N THR A 160 13.47 6.58 -3.34
CA THR A 160 13.81 5.16 -3.23
C THR A 160 12.79 4.29 -2.49
N GLU A 161 11.77 4.86 -1.83
CA GLU A 161 10.92 4.10 -0.90
C GLU A 161 10.02 3.05 -1.58
N ILE A 162 9.38 3.35 -2.71
CA ILE A 162 8.54 2.37 -3.42
C ILE A 162 9.39 1.23 -4.00
N ASP A 163 10.52 1.56 -4.63
CA ASP A 163 11.44 0.56 -5.20
C ASP A 163 12.07 -0.33 -4.12
N ASP A 164 12.39 0.24 -2.95
CA ASP A 164 12.92 -0.53 -1.83
C ASP A 164 11.85 -1.45 -1.22
N LEU A 165 10.59 -1.03 -1.19
CA LEU A 165 9.47 -1.87 -0.77
C LEU A 165 9.19 -3.00 -1.76
N LEU A 166 9.22 -2.72 -3.07
CA LEU A 166 9.14 -3.75 -4.12
C LEU A 166 10.23 -4.81 -3.94
N LYS A 167 11.49 -4.40 -3.73
CA LYS A 167 12.61 -5.33 -3.48
C LYS A 167 12.39 -6.19 -2.24
N LYS A 168 11.86 -5.62 -1.14
CA LYS A 168 11.56 -6.38 0.09
C LYS A 168 10.49 -7.45 -0.12
N LEU A 169 9.48 -7.12 -0.92
CA LEU A 169 8.45 -8.07 -1.35
C LEU A 169 9.00 -9.13 -2.32
N GLY A 170 10.29 -9.05 -2.69
CA GLY A 170 10.94 -9.91 -3.67
C GLY A 170 10.34 -9.78 -5.06
N LEU A 171 9.85 -8.57 -5.37
CA LEU A 171 9.18 -8.22 -6.61
C LEU A 171 10.09 -7.47 -7.54
#